data_AF-A0A1V2PU07-F1
#
_entry.id   AF-A0A1V2PU07-F1
#
_cell.length_a   1.000
_cell.length_b   1.000
_cell.length_c   1.000
_cell.angle_alpha   90.00
_cell.angle_beta   90.00
_cell.angle_gamma   90.00
#
_symmetry.space_group_name_H-M   'P 1'
#
loop_
_entity.id
_entity.type
_entity.pdbx_description
1 polymer ?
#
loop_
_entity_poly.entity_id
_entity_poly.type
_entity_poly.pdbx_seq_one_letter_code
_entity_poly.pdbx_strand_id
1 'polypeptide(L)'
;MRDECPLVQIRARARALVAMARDGDTTGLVDALDRLLAEREAGGPGPHQVVGELITAAVEMVGLRAGDVPAHTLFAVDIRDDTDNAVAIDHLDPPLRATIRALLAELNGHPDDTRFQLELALRDIDLEATLEVVVHALLWTIGMLEWCEEQGVDAPDWLRGAGLAA
;
A
#
# COMPACT_ATOMS: atom_id res chain seq x y z
N MET A 1 -6.16 30.14 -3.91
CA MET A 1 -5.56 28.84 -3.56
C MET A 1 -6.71 27.85 -3.65
N ARG A 2 -6.77 27.01 -4.68
CA ARG A 2 -7.88 26.06 -4.82
C ARG A 2 -7.60 24.94 -3.82
N ASP A 3 -8.51 24.73 -2.86
CA ASP A 3 -8.50 23.54 -2.02
C ASP A 3 -8.76 22.34 -2.93
N GLU A 4 -7.69 21.70 -3.40
CA GLU A 4 -7.78 20.39 -4.03
C GLU A 4 -8.25 19.40 -2.97
N CYS A 5 -9.20 18.54 -3.32
CA CYS A 5 -9.76 17.52 -2.43
C CYS A 5 -8.61 16.74 -1.73
N PRO A 6 -8.59 16.62 -0.39
CA PRO A 6 -7.50 15.98 0.34
C PRO A 6 -7.12 14.60 -0.21
N LEU A 7 -8.11 13.82 -0.67
CA LEU A 7 -7.90 12.51 -1.29
C LEU A 7 -7.09 12.56 -2.59
N VAL A 8 -7.32 13.57 -3.44
CA VAL A 8 -6.59 13.75 -4.70
C VAL A 8 -5.11 14.00 -4.42
N GLN A 9 -4.80 14.80 -3.39
CA GLN A 9 -3.43 15.08 -2.99
C GLN A 9 -2.73 13.84 -2.43
N ILE A 10 -3.42 13.05 -1.59
CA ILE A 10 -2.87 11.81 -1.04
C ILE A 10 -2.57 10.81 -2.17
N ARG A 11 -3.52 10.61 -3.09
CA ARG A 11 -3.33 9.75 -4.27
C ARG A 11 -2.22 10.23 -5.18
N ALA A 12 -2.09 11.54 -5.40
CA ALA A 12 -0.99 12.09 -6.19
C ALA A 12 0.38 11.80 -5.55
N ARG A 13 0.48 11.88 -4.22
CA ARG A 13 1.70 11.53 -3.47
C ARG A 13 2.01 10.04 -3.55
N ALA A 14 1.03 9.17 -3.30
CA ALA A 14 1.19 7.72 -3.42
C ALA A 14 1.61 7.32 -4.84
N ARG A 15 0.97 7.91 -5.86
CA ARG A 15 1.33 7.71 -7.27
C ARG A 15 2.76 8.14 -7.57
N ALA A 16 3.22 9.26 -7.02
CA ALA A 16 4.59 9.74 -7.22
C ALA A 16 5.62 8.76 -6.63
N LEU A 17 5.37 8.20 -5.43
CA LEU A 17 6.24 7.17 -4.84
C LEU A 17 6.32 5.92 -5.73
N VAL A 18 5.18 5.44 -6.23
CA VAL A 18 5.12 4.32 -7.17
C VAL A 18 5.92 4.61 -8.44
N ALA A 19 5.74 5.79 -9.03
CA ALA A 19 6.45 6.18 -10.25
C ALA A 19 7.97 6.25 -10.02
N MET A 20 8.42 6.93 -8.97
CA MET A 20 9.86 7.03 -8.63
C MET A 20 10.49 5.66 -8.43
N ALA A 21 9.81 4.76 -7.70
CA ALA A 21 10.28 3.41 -7.46
C ALA A 21 10.39 2.59 -8.76
N ARG A 22 9.38 2.65 -9.64
CA ARG A 22 9.38 1.92 -10.92
C ARG A 22 10.37 2.48 -11.94
N ASP A 23 10.59 3.80 -11.94
CA ASP A 23 11.53 4.46 -12.84
C ASP A 23 13.00 4.35 -12.35
N GLY A 24 13.21 3.80 -11.15
CA GLY A 24 14.53 3.69 -10.53
C GLY A 24 15.08 5.03 -10.01
N ASP A 25 14.24 6.06 -9.85
CA ASP A 25 14.59 7.36 -9.25
C ASP A 25 14.78 7.22 -7.74
N THR A 26 15.90 6.61 -7.35
CA THR A 26 16.23 6.31 -5.96
C THR A 26 16.41 7.59 -5.15
N THR A 27 17.03 8.63 -5.73
CA THR A 27 17.23 9.92 -5.07
C THR A 27 15.90 10.60 -4.79
N GLY A 28 15.02 10.70 -5.79
CA GLY A 28 13.69 11.29 -5.62
C GLY A 28 12.82 10.51 -4.64
N LEU A 29 12.93 9.18 -4.63
CA LEU A 29 12.23 8.32 -3.69
C LEU A 29 12.68 8.57 -2.25
N VAL A 30 13.99 8.63 -1.98
CA VAL A 30 14.53 8.96 -0.64
C VAL A 30 14.04 10.33 -0.19
N ASP A 31 14.15 11.35 -1.04
CA ASP A 31 13.67 12.71 -0.72
C ASP A 31 12.15 12.75 -0.44
N ALA A 32 11.36 11.91 -1.12
CA ALA A 32 9.92 11.80 -0.90
C ALA A 32 9.58 11.09 0.41
N LEU A 33 10.32 10.04 0.76
CA LEU A 33 10.17 9.31 2.03
C LEU A 33 10.57 10.19 3.22
N ASP A 34 11.67 10.94 3.12
CA ASP A 34 12.10 11.88 4.16
C ASP A 34 11.03 12.96 4.44
N ARG A 35 10.42 13.51 3.38
CA ARG A 35 9.31 14.47 3.51
C ARG A 35 8.11 13.86 4.21
N LEU A 36 7.76 12.62 3.90
CA LEU A 36 6.64 11.90 4.50
C LEU A 36 6.88 11.65 6.01
N LEU A 37 8.11 11.33 6.40
CA LEU A 37 8.51 11.18 7.81
C LEU A 37 8.50 12.52 8.54
N ALA A 38 9.02 13.59 7.93
CA ALA A 38 9.00 14.93 8.52
C ALA A 38 7.57 15.45 8.76
N GLU A 39 6.62 15.15 7.87
CA GLU A 39 5.20 15.46 8.07
C GLU A 39 4.60 14.73 9.27
N ARG A 40 4.99 13.46 9.48
CA ARG A 40 4.56 12.68 10.65
C ARG A 40 5.07 13.32 11.95
N GLU A 41 6.35 13.70 12.00
CA GLU A 41 6.95 14.35 13.17
C GLU A 41 6.26 15.70 13.48
N ALA A 42 5.80 16.40 12.44
CA ALA A 42 4.99 17.61 12.59
C ALA A 42 3.53 17.35 13.04
N GLY A 43 3.15 16.09 13.32
CA GLY A 43 1.81 15.69 13.73
C GLY A 43 0.81 15.52 12.59
N GLY A 44 1.29 15.47 11.34
CA GLY A 44 0.48 15.25 10.16
C GLY A 44 0.15 13.76 9.93
N PRO A 45 -0.96 13.45 9.24
CA PRO A 45 -1.36 12.07 8.92
C PRO A 45 -0.58 11.43 7.76
N GLY A 46 0.52 12.05 7.31
CA GLY A 46 1.19 11.80 6.02
C GLY A 46 1.38 10.31 5.67
N PRO A 47 2.08 9.51 6.50
CA PRO A 47 2.28 8.08 6.23
C PRO A 47 0.99 7.26 6.29
N HIS A 48 0.10 7.52 7.24
CA HIS A 48 -1.14 6.77 7.41
C HIS A 48 -2.03 6.87 6.17
N GLN A 49 -2.16 8.08 5.63
CA GLN A 49 -2.98 8.34 4.46
C GLN A 49 -2.41 7.71 3.20
N VAL A 50 -1.09 7.83 3.00
CA VAL A 50 -0.42 7.24 1.83
C VAL A 50 -0.48 5.71 1.88
N VAL A 51 -0.17 5.10 3.03
CA VAL A 51 -0.27 3.63 3.20
C VAL A 51 -1.72 3.17 2.98
N GLY A 52 -2.70 3.88 3.52
CA GLY A 52 -4.11 3.58 3.29
C GLY A 52 -4.48 3.54 1.80
N GLU A 53 -4.10 4.56 1.02
CA GLU A 53 -4.38 4.57 -0.42
C GLU A 53 -3.61 3.50 -1.20
N LEU A 54 -2.38 3.16 -0.80
CA LEU A 54 -1.61 2.06 -1.39
C LEU A 54 -2.28 0.70 -1.15
N ILE A 55 -2.78 0.46 0.07
CA ILE A 55 -3.53 -0.76 0.41
C ILE A 55 -4.85 -0.82 -0.37
N THR A 56 -5.61 0.27 -0.42
CA THR A 56 -6.85 0.36 -1.20
C THR A 56 -6.60 0.03 -2.68
N ALA A 57 -5.53 0.56 -3.27
CA ALA A 57 -5.15 0.22 -4.63
C ALA A 57 -4.80 -1.25 -4.82
N ALA A 58 -4.05 -1.85 -3.90
CA ALA A 58 -3.72 -3.27 -3.94
C ALA A 58 -5.00 -4.13 -3.89
N VAL A 59 -5.95 -3.79 -3.02
CA VAL A 59 -7.24 -4.46 -2.92
C VAL A 59 -8.05 -4.31 -4.21
N GLU A 60 -8.12 -3.11 -4.78
CA GLU A 60 -8.82 -2.84 -6.04
C GLU A 60 -8.25 -3.69 -7.18
N MET A 61 -6.93 -3.80 -7.29
CA MET A 61 -6.25 -4.63 -8.30
C MET A 61 -6.53 -6.13 -8.13
N VAL A 62 -6.54 -6.64 -6.89
CA VAL A 62 -6.94 -8.02 -6.61
C VAL A 62 -8.39 -8.26 -7.02
N GLY A 63 -9.29 -7.33 -6.72
CA GLY A 63 -10.70 -7.40 -7.13
C GLY A 63 -10.87 -7.41 -8.65
N LEU A 64 -10.17 -6.51 -9.35
CA LEU A 64 -10.17 -6.43 -10.81
C LEU A 64 -9.68 -7.73 -11.46
N ARG A 65 -8.66 -8.38 -10.88
CA ARG A 65 -8.20 -9.67 -11.37
C ARG A 65 -9.15 -10.82 -11.05
N ALA A 66 -9.66 -10.86 -9.82
CA ALA A 66 -10.55 -11.91 -9.37
C ALA A 66 -11.85 -11.94 -10.20
N GLY A 67 -12.28 -10.78 -10.69
CA GLY A 67 -13.45 -10.64 -11.52
C GLY A 67 -14.74 -10.87 -10.74
N ASP A 68 -15.75 -11.44 -11.39
CA ASP A 68 -17.02 -11.78 -10.74
C ASP A 68 -16.84 -13.02 -9.86
N VAL A 69 -16.61 -12.79 -8.57
CA VAL A 69 -16.50 -13.85 -7.55
C VAL A 69 -17.80 -13.96 -6.76
N PRO A 70 -18.19 -15.17 -6.31
CA PRO A 70 -19.34 -15.33 -5.43
C PRO A 70 -19.26 -14.42 -4.19
N ALA A 71 -20.42 -13.91 -3.73
CA ALA A 71 -20.53 -12.97 -2.60
C ALA A 71 -19.95 -13.48 -1.26
N HIS A 72 -19.61 -14.77 -1.17
CA HIS A 72 -19.02 -15.40 0.02
C HIS A 72 -17.59 -15.90 -0.22
N THR A 73 -16.92 -15.38 -1.25
CA THR A 73 -15.52 -15.66 -1.51
C THR A 73 -14.68 -15.02 -0.41
N LEU A 74 -13.80 -15.82 0.19
CA LEU A 74 -12.84 -15.34 1.19
C LEU A 74 -11.48 -15.20 0.54
N PHE A 75 -10.87 -14.03 0.74
CA PHE A 75 -9.49 -13.80 0.35
C PHE A 75 -8.56 -14.12 1.52
N ALA A 76 -7.52 -14.90 1.24
CA ALA A 76 -6.46 -15.26 2.17
C ALA A 76 -5.10 -14.94 1.56
N VAL A 77 -4.09 -14.79 2.42
CA VAL A 77 -2.70 -14.57 2.01
C VAL A 77 -1.88 -15.82 2.35
N ASP A 78 -1.03 -16.23 1.42
CA ASP A 78 0.05 -17.19 1.65
C ASP A 78 1.34 -16.39 1.80
N ILE A 79 2.00 -16.50 2.96
CA ILE A 79 3.20 -15.73 3.29
C ILE A 79 4.37 -16.70 3.33
N ARG A 80 5.45 -16.36 2.64
CA ARG A 80 6.62 -17.22 2.54
C ARG A 80 7.90 -16.44 2.81
N ASP A 81 8.91 -17.13 3.34
CA ASP A 81 10.26 -16.58 3.48
C ASP A 81 11.07 -16.71 2.17
N ASP A 82 12.32 -16.26 2.21
CA ASP A 82 13.27 -16.31 1.08
C ASP A 82 13.65 -17.74 0.65
N THR A 83 13.34 -18.73 1.47
CA THR A 83 13.53 -20.16 1.20
C THR A 83 12.25 -20.88 0.81
N ASP A 84 11.17 -20.14 0.51
CA ASP A 84 9.83 -20.65 0.13
C ASP A 84 9.10 -21.41 1.24
N ASN A 85 9.50 -21.27 2.51
CA ASN A 85 8.77 -21.87 3.62
C ASN A 85 7.59 -20.99 4.04
N ALA A 86 6.45 -21.63 4.34
CA ALA A 86 5.27 -20.93 4.84
C ALA A 86 5.54 -20.30 6.23
N VAL A 87 5.20 -19.02 6.36
CA VAL A 87 5.34 -18.22 7.58
C VAL A 87 3.95 -17.86 8.09
N ALA A 88 3.68 -18.13 9.37
CA ALA A 88 2.45 -17.68 10.00
C ALA A 88 2.46 -16.15 10.13
N ILE A 89 1.34 -15.50 9.78
CA ILE A 89 1.18 -14.03 9.91
C ILE A 89 1.50 -13.53 11.33
N ASP A 90 1.25 -14.35 12.36
CA ASP A 90 1.54 -14.03 13.76
C ASP A 90 3.04 -13.96 14.08
N HIS A 91 3.89 -14.56 13.27
CA HIS A 91 5.35 -14.50 13.43
C HIS A 91 5.99 -13.27 12.79
N LEU A 92 5.23 -12.48 12.03
CA LEU A 92 5.72 -11.23 11.47
C LEU A 92 5.87 -10.15 12.53
N ASP A 93 6.75 -9.20 12.25
CA ASP A 93 6.92 -8.03 13.10
C ASP A 93 5.60 -7.26 13.25
N PRO A 94 5.32 -6.68 14.44
CA PRO A 94 4.01 -6.15 14.76
C PRO A 94 3.45 -5.14 13.73
N PRO A 95 4.22 -4.16 13.22
CA PRO A 95 3.73 -3.22 12.21
C PRO A 95 3.33 -3.92 10.91
N LEU A 96 4.19 -4.78 10.38
CA LEU A 96 3.95 -5.51 9.13
C LEU A 96 2.73 -6.44 9.26
N ARG A 97 2.63 -7.16 10.38
CA ARG A 97 1.47 -8.01 10.71
C ARG A 97 0.16 -7.23 10.68
N ALA A 98 0.13 -6.03 11.26
CA ALA A 98 -1.04 -5.17 11.25
C ALA A 98 -1.36 -4.67 9.83
N THR A 99 -0.36 -4.28 9.04
CA THR A 99 -0.56 -3.87 7.64
C THR A 99 -1.17 -4.98 6.78
N ILE A 100 -0.70 -6.22 6.90
CA ILE A 100 -1.29 -7.36 6.17
C ILE A 100 -2.73 -7.63 6.64
N ARG A 101 -3.00 -7.52 7.94
CA ARG A 101 -4.36 -7.65 8.47
C ARG A 101 -5.29 -6.54 7.96
N ALA A 102 -4.79 -5.32 7.78
CA ALA A 102 -5.55 -4.25 7.16
C ALA A 102 -5.92 -4.59 5.70
N LEU A 103 -4.95 -5.07 4.93
CA LEU A 103 -5.16 -5.53 3.55
C LEU A 103 -6.21 -6.66 3.46
N LEU A 104 -6.11 -7.65 4.34
CA LEU A 104 -7.08 -8.76 4.39
C LEU A 104 -8.47 -8.28 4.83
N ALA A 105 -8.56 -7.39 5.80
CA ALA A 105 -9.82 -6.81 6.24
C ALA A 105 -10.51 -6.06 5.09
N GLU A 106 -9.75 -5.24 4.34
CA GLU A 106 -10.28 -4.49 3.21
C GLU A 106 -10.75 -5.43 2.08
N LEU A 107 -9.93 -6.43 1.72
CA LEU A 107 -10.30 -7.45 0.72
C LEU A 107 -11.57 -8.21 1.06
N ASN A 108 -11.84 -8.44 2.35
CA ASN A 108 -12.99 -9.20 2.83
C ASN A 108 -14.15 -8.30 3.28
N GLY A 109 -14.11 -6.99 3.00
CA GLY A 109 -15.23 -6.07 3.25
C GLY A 109 -15.41 -5.69 4.73
N HIS A 110 -14.32 -5.57 5.48
CA HIS A 110 -14.30 -5.17 6.89
C HIS A 110 -13.58 -3.82 7.10
N PRO A 111 -14.14 -2.69 6.63
CA PRO A 111 -13.45 -1.39 6.60
C PRO A 111 -13.13 -0.82 7.99
N ASP A 112 -13.92 -1.15 9.01
CA ASP A 112 -13.62 -0.75 10.39
C ASP A 112 -12.35 -1.46 10.91
N ASP A 113 -12.20 -2.74 10.57
CA ASP A 113 -11.00 -3.51 10.91
C ASP A 113 -9.79 -3.02 10.09
N THR A 114 -9.98 -2.66 8.81
CA THR A 114 -8.93 -2.03 8.00
C THR A 114 -8.36 -0.80 8.70
N ARG A 115 -9.22 0.14 9.10
CA ARG A 115 -8.82 1.37 9.80
C ARG A 115 -8.09 1.06 11.11
N PHE A 116 -8.65 0.16 11.92
CA PHE A 116 -8.05 -0.21 13.21
C PHE A 116 -6.65 -0.80 13.03
N GLN A 117 -6.47 -1.69 12.06
CA GLN A 117 -5.17 -2.31 11.80
C GLN A 117 -4.15 -1.31 11.23
N LEU A 118 -4.55 -0.38 10.37
CA LEU A 118 -3.67 0.70 9.90
C LEU A 118 -3.25 1.63 11.04
N GLU A 119 -4.15 1.94 11.97
CA GLU A 119 -3.79 2.68 13.18
C GLU A 119 -2.77 1.89 14.01
N LEU A 120 -2.96 0.59 14.24
CA LEU A 120 -1.98 -0.24 14.95
C LEU A 120 -0.62 -0.33 14.25
N ALA A 121 -0.62 -0.34 12.91
CA ALA A 121 0.58 -0.47 12.11
C ALA A 121 1.49 0.76 12.20
N LEU A 122 0.95 1.95 12.47
CA LEU A 122 1.66 3.22 12.27
C LEU A 122 1.63 4.16 13.49
N ARG A 123 0.80 3.86 14.50
CA ARG A 123 0.68 4.65 15.72
C ARG A 123 1.81 4.35 16.70
N ASP A 124 2.40 5.41 17.24
CA ASP A 124 3.37 5.38 18.35
C ASP A 124 4.62 4.49 18.10
N ILE A 125 4.88 4.11 16.85
CA ILE A 125 6.11 3.42 16.42
C ILE A 125 7.22 4.42 16.07
N ASP A 126 8.47 3.96 16.01
CA ASP A 126 9.58 4.79 15.54
C ASP A 126 9.52 5.05 14.02
N LEU A 127 10.41 5.92 13.55
CA LEU A 127 10.47 6.30 12.14
C LEU A 127 10.93 5.15 11.24
N GLU A 128 11.76 4.25 11.75
CA GLU A 128 12.28 3.09 11.01
C GLU A 128 11.16 2.11 10.70
N ALA A 129 10.37 1.73 11.70
CA ALA A 129 9.20 0.89 11.54
C ALA A 129 8.12 1.56 10.67
N THR A 130 7.97 2.89 10.75
CA THR A 130 7.05 3.63 9.87
C THR A 130 7.48 3.50 8.41
N LEU A 131 8.77 3.71 8.16
CA LEU A 131 9.36 3.60 6.83
C LEU A 131 9.23 2.19 6.28
N GLU A 132 9.46 1.17 7.11
CA GLU A 132 9.29 -0.23 6.75
C GLU A 132 7.87 -0.52 6.26
N VAL A 133 6.84 -0.04 6.96
CA VAL A 133 5.43 -0.22 6.54
C VAL A 133 5.16 0.47 5.20
N VAL A 134 5.67 1.70 5.01
CA VAL A 134 5.51 2.45 3.74
C VAL A 134 6.17 1.70 2.59
N VAL A 135 7.39 1.21 2.80
CA VAL A 135 8.15 0.46 1.78
C VAL A 135 7.44 -0.84 1.42
N HIS A 136 6.95 -1.61 2.39
CA HIS A 136 6.21 -2.84 2.10
C HIS A 136 4.90 -2.57 1.34
N ALA A 137 4.12 -1.57 1.77
CA ALA A 137 2.91 -1.18 1.05
C ALA A 137 3.22 -0.77 -0.40
N LEU A 138 4.30 0.01 -0.60
CA LEU A 138 4.77 0.42 -1.93
C LEU A 138 5.18 -0.77 -2.80
N LEU A 139 5.98 -1.70 -2.26
CA LEU A 139 6.42 -2.90 -2.96
C LEU A 139 5.24 -3.80 -3.36
N TRP A 140 4.25 -3.97 -2.48
CA TRP A 140 3.04 -4.73 -2.82
C TRP A 140 2.20 -4.05 -3.89
N THR A 141 2.02 -2.73 -3.82
CA THR A 141 1.31 -1.98 -4.87
C THR A 141 2.03 -2.13 -6.21
N ILE A 142 3.37 -2.05 -6.26
CA ILE A 142 4.15 -2.25 -7.48
C ILE A 142 3.98 -3.67 -8.02
N GLY A 143 4.14 -4.69 -7.17
CA GLY A 143 3.97 -6.08 -7.60
C GLY A 143 2.55 -6.36 -8.12
N MET A 144 1.51 -5.75 -7.53
CA MET A 144 0.14 -5.86 -8.02
C MET A 144 -0.08 -5.12 -9.35
N LEU A 145 0.57 -3.97 -9.55
CA LEU A 145 0.54 -3.24 -10.82
C LEU A 145 1.16 -4.07 -11.94
N GLU A 146 2.36 -4.60 -11.71
CA GLU A 146 3.06 -5.46 -12.67
C GLU A 146 2.22 -6.71 -13.00
N TRP A 147 1.62 -7.31 -11.98
CA TRP A 147 0.71 -8.43 -12.18
C TRP A 147 -0.55 -8.06 -12.98
N CYS A 148 -1.16 -6.90 -12.75
CA CYS A 148 -2.27 -6.42 -13.57
C CYS A 148 -1.85 -6.22 -15.04
N GLU A 149 -0.68 -5.62 -15.27
CA GLU A 149 -0.11 -5.39 -16.60
C GLU A 149 0.16 -6.71 -17.35
N GLU A 150 0.78 -7.69 -16.70
CA GLU A 150 1.02 -9.03 -17.26
C GLU A 150 -0.27 -9.74 -17.68
N GLN A 151 -1.36 -9.47 -16.96
CA GLN A 151 -2.66 -10.11 -17.17
C GLN A 151 -3.59 -9.28 -18.07
N GLY A 152 -3.15 -8.11 -18.54
CA GLY A 152 -3.94 -7.21 -19.40
C GLY A 152 -5.15 -6.61 -18.70
N VAL A 153 -5.10 -6.45 -17.37
CA VAL A 153 -6.15 -5.84 -16.55
C VAL A 153 -5.75 -4.38 -16.26
N ASP A 154 -6.67 -3.45 -16.50
CA ASP A 154 -6.45 -2.03 -16.20
C ASP A 154 -6.32 -1.81 -14.69
N ALA A 155 -5.22 -1.20 -14.25
CA ALA A 155 -5.05 -0.74 -12.87
C ALA A 155 -6.02 0.43 -12.54
N PRO A 156 -6.20 0.76 -11.24
CA PRO A 156 -7.01 1.91 -10.83
C PRO A 156 -6.63 3.19 -11.57
N ASP A 157 -7.61 3.98 -12.02
CA ASP A 157 -7.37 5.11 -12.94
C ASP A 157 -6.33 6.11 -12.43
N TRP A 158 -6.31 6.34 -11.11
CA TRP A 158 -5.37 7.29 -10.49
C TRP A 158 -3.93 6.74 -10.42
N LEU A 159 -3.73 5.43 -10.55
CA LEU A 159 -2.42 4.76 -10.66
C LEU A 159 -2.02 4.43 -12.09
N ARG A 160 -2.95 4.43 -13.04
CA ARG A 160 -2.69 4.13 -14.46
C ARG A 160 -1.52 4.97 -15.00
N GLY A 161 -0.47 4.32 -15.51
CA GLY A 161 0.74 4.98 -16.03
C GLY A 161 1.64 5.62 -14.95
N ALA A 162 1.57 5.14 -13.71
CA ALA A 162 2.57 5.45 -12.69
C ALA A 162 3.81 4.59 -12.95
N GLY A 163 4.92 5.23 -13.34
CA GLY A 163 6.14 4.53 -13.73
C GLY A 163 5.99 3.78 -15.06
N LEU A 164 7.04 3.06 -15.44
CA LEU A 164 7.30 2.71 -16.83
C LEU A 164 6.16 2.02 -17.61
N ALA A 165 5.61 2.79 -18.57
CA ALA A 165 5.52 2.37 -19.96
C ALA A 165 6.44 3.30 -20.79
N ALA A 166 7.28 2.72 -21.66
CA ALA A 166 8.17 3.46 -22.57
C ALA A 166 7.40 4.36 -23.56
#